data_AF-A0A2T2TLY8-F1
#
_entry.id   AF-A0A2T2TLY8-F1
#
_cell.length_a   1.000
_cell.length_b   1.000
_cell.length_c   1.000
_cell.angle_alpha   90.00
_cell.angle_beta   90.00
_cell.angle_gamma   90.00
#
_symmetry.space_group_name_H-M   'P 1'
#
loop_
_entity.id
_entity.type
_entity.pdbx_description
1 polymer ?
#
loop_
_entity_poly.entity_id
_entity_poly.type
_entity_poly.pdbx_seq_one_letter_code
_entity_poly.pdbx_strand_id
1 'polypeptide(L)'
;MIVFTGLVLRRLMLLVGGLGLMVASAAAQPDDLLRRFEAANEAYVKGQYEQAVEGYRMVLDAGYASGALYHNLGNAYARLDRVGPAVRAYEKARRLRPDDPRLRHNLEHVRRRAGLPLRGLPPRGLAVVVEGWSPLLLFGGGVLVLSVGGLAVVFRDEWLRHLGGSASVGWGLGGVGVLLIVVALGTSFVQDRERRAVVLKENVPLRTAPEEAAPPDTTLPAGGMPTRAIGDV
;
A
#
# COMPACT_ATOMS: atom_id res chain seq x y z
N MET A 1 41.74 -23.94 18.66
CA MET A 1 41.18 -23.45 17.37
C MET A 1 39.94 -24.21 16.88
N ILE A 2 39.39 -25.17 17.64
CA ILE A 2 38.25 -26.03 17.20
C ILE A 2 36.92 -25.64 17.87
N VAL A 3 36.95 -24.95 19.02
CA VAL A 3 35.74 -24.55 19.78
C VAL A 3 35.02 -23.35 19.14
N PHE A 4 35.73 -22.52 18.37
CA PHE A 4 35.19 -21.29 17.76
C PHE A 4 34.22 -21.58 16.61
N THR A 5 34.40 -22.69 15.89
CA THR A 5 33.60 -23.13 14.74
C THR A 5 32.20 -23.60 15.14
N GLY A 6 32.04 -24.18 16.34
CA GLY A 6 30.75 -24.71 16.81
C GLY A 6 29.75 -23.64 17.25
N LEU A 7 30.24 -22.50 17.77
CA LEU A 7 29.37 -21.42 18.25
C LEU A 7 28.77 -20.59 17.09
N VAL A 8 29.54 -20.40 16.02
CA VAL A 8 29.11 -19.73 14.78
C VAL A 8 28.05 -20.57 14.06
N LEU A 9 28.25 -21.89 13.99
CA LEU A 9 27.32 -22.81 13.34
C LEU A 9 25.97 -22.92 14.09
N ARG A 10 25.99 -22.88 15.42
CA ARG A 10 24.78 -22.91 16.26
C ARG A 10 23.95 -21.61 16.15
N ARG A 11 24.59 -20.47 15.92
CA ARG A 11 23.91 -19.18 15.67
C ARG A 11 23.35 -19.09 14.26
N LEU A 12 24.04 -19.68 13.28
CA LEU A 12 23.57 -19.78 11.89
C LEU A 12 22.34 -20.68 11.76
N MET A 13 22.29 -21.80 12.51
CA MET A 13 21.15 -22.73 12.51
C MET A 13 19.88 -22.15 13.14
N LEU A 14 20.00 -21.26 14.13
CA LEU A 14 18.85 -20.56 14.71
C LEU A 14 18.26 -19.48 13.79
N LEU A 15 19.04 -18.99 12.81
CA LEU A 15 18.59 -18.04 11.78
C LEU A 15 17.86 -18.75 10.62
N VAL A 16 18.17 -20.01 10.33
CA VAL A 16 17.54 -20.78 9.23
C VAL A 16 16.25 -21.48 9.67
N GLY A 17 16.12 -21.83 10.95
CA GLY A 17 14.94 -22.54 11.49
C GLY A 17 13.66 -21.71 11.65
N GLY A 18 13.70 -20.40 11.42
CA GLY A 18 12.55 -19.50 11.57
C GLY A 18 11.70 -19.31 10.31
N LEU A 19 12.12 -19.85 9.15
CA LEU A 19 11.50 -19.55 7.85
C LEU A 19 10.56 -20.69 7.38
N GLY A 20 9.78 -21.24 8.28
CA GLY A 20 8.93 -22.37 7.95
C GLY A 20 7.73 -22.44 8.86
N LEU A 21 6.78 -21.52 8.73
CA LEU A 21 5.38 -21.87 9.00
C LEU A 21 4.39 -20.90 8.35
N MET A 22 3.41 -21.52 7.71
CA MET A 22 2.09 -21.02 7.31
C MET A 22 2.02 -20.04 6.15
N VAL A 23 1.49 -20.54 5.02
CA VAL A 23 0.10 -20.22 4.63
C VAL A 23 -0.51 -21.45 3.95
N ALA A 24 -1.39 -22.16 4.66
CA ALA A 24 -2.43 -22.97 4.03
C ALA A 24 -3.69 -22.10 4.06
N SER A 25 -3.91 -21.31 3.01
CA SER A 25 -5.17 -20.60 2.83
C SER A 25 -6.00 -21.39 1.84
N ALA A 26 -7.25 -21.65 2.21
CA ALA A 26 -8.27 -22.23 1.34
C ALA A 26 -8.42 -21.33 0.10
N ALA A 27 -7.70 -21.67 -0.97
CA ALA A 27 -7.83 -21.03 -2.25
C ALA A 27 -9.07 -21.64 -2.92
N ALA A 28 -10.07 -20.81 -3.23
CA ALA A 28 -10.92 -21.10 -4.38
C ALA A 28 -9.98 -21.44 -5.55
N GLN A 29 -10.28 -22.51 -6.30
CA GLN A 29 -9.41 -22.95 -7.39
C GLN A 29 -9.06 -21.74 -8.27
N PRO A 30 -7.77 -21.42 -8.48
CA PRO A 30 -7.33 -20.25 -9.25
C PRO A 30 -8.02 -20.14 -10.61
N ASP A 31 -8.34 -21.29 -11.20
CA ASP A 31 -9.02 -21.42 -12.49
C ASP A 31 -10.46 -20.88 -12.48
N ASP A 32 -11.20 -21.02 -11.39
CA ASP A 32 -12.58 -20.53 -11.32
C ASP A 32 -12.64 -19.01 -11.25
N LEU A 33 -11.72 -18.39 -10.48
CA LEU A 33 -11.61 -16.94 -10.39
C LEU A 33 -11.13 -16.32 -11.70
N LEU A 34 -10.21 -16.98 -12.40
CA LEU A 34 -9.77 -16.56 -13.73
C LEU A 34 -10.94 -16.56 -14.72
N ARG A 35 -11.73 -17.64 -14.77
CA ARG A 35 -12.92 -17.71 -15.63
C ARG A 35 -13.92 -16.60 -15.32
N ARG A 36 -14.18 -16.32 -14.04
CA ARG A 36 -15.08 -15.21 -13.64
C ARG A 36 -14.53 -13.85 -14.09
N PHE A 37 -13.22 -13.65 -13.97
CA PHE A 37 -12.56 -12.43 -14.42
C PHE A 37 -12.67 -12.26 -15.96
N GLU A 38 -12.45 -13.33 -16.72
CA GLU A 38 -12.58 -13.34 -18.17
C GLU A 38 -14.02 -13.08 -18.61
N ALA A 39 -15.01 -13.73 -17.98
CA ALA A 39 -16.43 -13.48 -18.25
C ALA A 39 -16.81 -12.01 -17.98
N ALA A 40 -16.28 -11.40 -16.92
CA ALA A 40 -16.49 -9.99 -16.64
C ALA A 40 -15.82 -9.07 -17.69
N ASN A 41 -14.63 -9.43 -18.19
CA ASN A 41 -13.99 -8.74 -19.31
C ASN A 41 -14.83 -8.84 -20.58
N GLU A 42 -15.39 -10.01 -20.88
CA GLU A 42 -16.25 -10.21 -22.04
C GLU A 42 -17.53 -9.37 -21.94
N ALA A 43 -18.19 -9.37 -20.77
CA ALA A 43 -19.33 -8.51 -20.49
C ALA A 43 -18.98 -7.02 -20.69
N TYR A 44 -17.80 -6.59 -20.24
CA TYR A 44 -17.32 -5.21 -20.46
C TYR A 44 -17.18 -4.89 -21.95
N VAL A 45 -16.58 -5.78 -22.75
CA VAL A 45 -16.40 -5.61 -24.20
C VAL A 45 -17.76 -5.55 -24.91
N LYS A 46 -18.74 -6.33 -24.46
CA LYS A 46 -20.13 -6.30 -24.96
C LYS A 46 -20.92 -5.05 -24.52
N GLY A 47 -20.34 -4.16 -23.72
CA GLY A 47 -21.01 -2.98 -23.19
C GLY A 47 -21.94 -3.25 -22.01
N GLN A 48 -21.94 -4.46 -21.47
CA GLN A 48 -22.74 -4.89 -20.33
C GLN A 48 -22.03 -4.50 -19.02
N TYR A 49 -21.92 -3.20 -18.76
CA TYR A 49 -21.04 -2.68 -17.71
C TYR A 49 -21.50 -3.02 -16.30
N GLU A 50 -22.80 -3.07 -16.00
CA GLU A 50 -23.31 -3.56 -14.72
C GLU A 50 -22.87 -5.00 -14.43
N GLN A 51 -23.00 -5.88 -15.44
CA GLN A 51 -22.62 -7.27 -15.31
C GLN A 51 -21.10 -7.43 -15.16
N ALA A 52 -20.32 -6.62 -15.86
CA ALA A 52 -18.88 -6.55 -15.66
C ALA A 52 -18.51 -6.13 -14.23
N VAL A 53 -19.16 -5.09 -13.69
CA VAL A 53 -18.98 -4.66 -12.30
C VAL A 53 -19.26 -5.79 -11.32
N GLU A 54 -20.37 -6.51 -11.50
CA GLU A 54 -20.75 -7.63 -10.64
C GLU A 54 -19.70 -8.74 -10.68
N GLY A 55 -19.29 -9.17 -11.88
CA GLY A 55 -18.27 -10.21 -12.04
C GLY A 55 -16.93 -9.83 -11.43
N TYR A 56 -16.46 -8.60 -11.65
CA TYR A 56 -15.24 -8.10 -11.01
C TYR A 56 -15.35 -8.03 -9.49
N ARG A 57 -16.51 -7.65 -8.94
CA ARG A 57 -16.76 -7.63 -7.50
C ARG A 57 -16.72 -9.03 -6.91
N MET A 58 -17.32 -10.02 -7.56
CA MET A 58 -17.25 -11.41 -7.10
C MET A 58 -15.80 -11.91 -7.01
N VAL A 59 -14.96 -11.56 -7.97
CA VAL A 59 -13.52 -11.91 -7.94
C VAL A 59 -12.82 -11.22 -6.76
N LEU A 60 -13.12 -9.94 -6.51
CA LEU A 60 -12.62 -9.20 -5.35
C LEU A 60 -13.08 -9.81 -4.01
N ASP A 61 -14.35 -10.17 -3.92
CA ASP A 61 -14.97 -10.72 -2.70
C ASP A 61 -14.45 -12.12 -2.37
N ALA A 62 -13.97 -12.85 -3.38
CA ALA A 62 -13.22 -14.11 -3.21
C ALA A 62 -11.76 -13.91 -2.74
N GLY A 63 -11.36 -12.67 -2.45
CA GLY A 63 -10.04 -12.33 -1.92
C GLY A 63 -8.96 -12.09 -2.98
N TYR A 64 -9.27 -12.26 -4.26
CA TYR A 64 -8.32 -11.94 -5.33
C TYR A 64 -8.37 -10.45 -5.65
N ALA A 65 -7.28 -9.74 -5.34
CA ALA A 65 -7.12 -8.32 -5.62
C ALA A 65 -5.88 -8.07 -6.46
N SER A 66 -6.04 -7.44 -7.62
CA SER A 66 -4.92 -7.08 -8.49
C SER A 66 -5.11 -5.69 -9.10
N GLY A 67 -4.00 -5.07 -9.51
CA GLY A 67 -4.05 -3.77 -10.18
C GLY A 67 -4.81 -3.81 -11.51
N ALA A 68 -4.84 -4.96 -12.20
CA ALA A 68 -5.62 -5.15 -13.42
C ALA A 68 -7.12 -5.25 -13.12
N LEU A 69 -7.49 -6.01 -12.07
CA LEU A 69 -8.88 -6.13 -11.63
C LEU A 69 -9.48 -4.78 -11.22
N TYR A 70 -8.76 -4.02 -10.39
CA TYR A 70 -9.22 -2.68 -10.00
C TYR A 70 -9.26 -1.69 -11.18
N HIS A 71 -8.36 -1.84 -12.16
CA HIS A 71 -8.39 -1.02 -13.37
C HIS A 71 -9.64 -1.29 -14.20
N ASN A 72 -9.95 -2.56 -14.45
CA ASN A 72 -11.12 -2.93 -15.24
C ASN A 72 -12.43 -2.60 -14.52
N LEU A 73 -12.50 -2.80 -13.21
CA LEU A 73 -13.62 -2.36 -12.39
C LEU A 73 -13.80 -0.83 -12.43
N GLY A 74 -12.69 -0.08 -12.39
CA GLY A 74 -12.71 1.38 -12.56
C GLY A 74 -13.21 1.81 -13.94
N ASN A 75 -12.79 1.12 -15.00
CA ASN A 75 -13.28 1.35 -16.35
C ASN A 75 -14.79 1.10 -16.43
N ALA A 76 -15.27 -0.02 -15.89
CA ALA A 76 -16.69 -0.36 -15.87
C ALA A 76 -17.52 0.71 -15.13
N TYR A 77 -17.10 1.13 -13.94
CA TYR A 77 -17.76 2.24 -13.23
C TYR A 77 -17.74 3.57 -14.00
N ALA A 78 -16.63 3.88 -14.67
CA ALA A 78 -16.51 5.10 -15.48
C ALA A 78 -17.46 5.10 -16.69
N ARG A 79 -17.70 3.94 -17.30
CA ARG A 79 -18.70 3.78 -18.38
C ARG A 79 -20.13 3.92 -17.90
N LEU A 80 -20.37 3.62 -16.62
CA LEU A 80 -21.65 3.82 -15.93
C LEU A 80 -21.83 5.21 -15.32
N ASP A 81 -20.89 6.13 -15.55
CA ASP A 81 -20.83 7.46 -14.94
C ASP A 81 -20.84 7.45 -13.39
N ARG A 82 -20.47 6.32 -12.78
CA ARG A 82 -20.35 6.17 -11.33
C ARG A 82 -18.98 6.67 -10.87
N VAL A 83 -18.83 8.00 -10.82
CA VAL A 83 -17.56 8.70 -10.56
C VAL A 83 -16.87 8.25 -9.27
N GLY A 84 -17.58 8.21 -8.14
CA GLY A 84 -17.00 7.84 -6.85
C GLY A 84 -16.36 6.44 -6.84
N PRO A 85 -17.12 5.39 -7.19
CA PRO A 85 -16.59 4.05 -7.36
C PRO A 85 -15.44 3.94 -8.38
N ALA A 86 -15.52 4.65 -9.51
CA ALA A 86 -14.46 4.67 -10.52
C ALA A 86 -13.14 5.26 -9.97
N VAL A 87 -13.22 6.42 -9.32
CA VAL A 87 -12.07 7.08 -8.67
C VAL A 87 -11.45 6.16 -7.63
N ARG A 88 -12.27 5.53 -6.77
CA ARG A 88 -11.79 4.59 -5.75
C ARG A 88 -11.07 3.40 -6.38
N ALA A 89 -11.62 2.82 -7.43
CA ALA A 89 -11.04 1.67 -8.10
C ALA A 89 -9.71 2.03 -8.79
N TYR A 90 -9.64 3.13 -9.52
CA TYR A 90 -8.37 3.58 -10.12
C TYR A 90 -7.31 3.96 -9.10
N GLU A 91 -7.68 4.59 -7.99
CA GLU A 91 -6.76 4.89 -6.89
C GLU A 91 -6.15 3.60 -6.32
N LYS A 92 -6.96 2.57 -6.09
CA LYS A 92 -6.47 1.25 -5.68
C LYS A 92 -5.58 0.61 -6.74
N ALA A 93 -5.97 0.64 -8.01
CA ALA A 93 -5.18 0.11 -9.10
C ALA A 93 -3.79 0.78 -9.17
N ARG A 94 -3.73 2.10 -9.01
CA ARG A 94 -2.49 2.89 -9.05
C ARG A 94 -1.56 2.56 -7.90
N ARG A 95 -2.09 2.27 -6.71
CA ARG A 95 -1.24 1.81 -5.59
C ARG A 95 -0.59 0.46 -5.87
N LEU A 96 -1.30 -0.44 -6.57
CA LEU A 96 -0.77 -1.77 -6.93
C LEU A 96 0.14 -1.73 -8.17
N ARG A 97 -0.05 -0.76 -9.05
CA ARG A 97 0.74 -0.57 -10.28
C ARG A 97 1.10 0.91 -10.44
N PRO A 98 2.03 1.43 -9.61
CA PRO A 98 2.38 2.85 -9.61
C PRO A 98 2.96 3.32 -10.95
N ASP A 99 3.56 2.40 -11.70
CA ASP A 99 4.24 2.67 -12.96
C ASP A 99 3.33 2.52 -14.20
N ASP A 100 2.04 2.16 -14.06
CA ASP A 100 1.13 2.07 -15.20
C ASP A 100 0.55 3.46 -15.57
N PRO A 101 1.01 4.09 -16.68
CA PRO A 101 0.56 5.43 -17.05
C PRO A 101 -0.93 5.47 -17.43
N ARG A 102 -1.53 4.34 -17.81
CA ARG A 102 -2.96 4.26 -18.16
C ARG A 102 -3.84 4.55 -16.96
N LEU A 103 -3.40 4.17 -15.75
CA LEU A 103 -4.14 4.41 -14.52
C LEU A 103 -4.19 5.89 -14.18
N ARG A 104 -3.06 6.58 -14.33
CA ARG A 104 -2.99 8.04 -14.15
C ARG A 104 -3.90 8.74 -15.16
N HIS A 105 -3.80 8.37 -16.44
CA HIS A 105 -4.64 8.94 -17.49
C HIS A 105 -6.14 8.73 -17.24
N ASN A 106 -6.57 7.50 -16.91
CA ASN A 106 -7.98 7.19 -16.70
C ASN A 106 -8.55 7.88 -15.45
N LEU A 107 -7.77 7.93 -14.36
CA LEU A 107 -8.14 8.65 -13.16
C LEU A 107 -8.29 10.15 -13.41
N GLU A 108 -7.35 10.75 -14.13
CA GLU A 108 -7.39 12.16 -14.52
C GLU A 108 -8.59 12.45 -15.43
N HIS A 109 -8.87 11.56 -16.38
CA HIS A 109 -10.04 11.68 -17.26
C HIS A 109 -11.35 11.72 -16.48
N VAL A 110 -11.56 10.76 -15.56
CA VAL A 110 -12.78 10.73 -14.73
C VAL A 110 -12.86 11.95 -13.81
N ARG A 111 -11.74 12.39 -13.23
CA ARG A 111 -11.71 13.59 -12.37
C ARG A 111 -12.04 14.86 -13.14
N ARG A 112 -11.44 15.06 -14.32
CA ARG A 112 -11.74 16.22 -15.18
C ARG A 112 -13.21 16.29 -15.54
N ARG A 113 -13.80 15.15 -15.95
CA ARG A 113 -15.23 15.07 -16.26
C ARG A 113 -16.12 15.45 -15.09
N ALA A 114 -15.72 15.07 -13.88
CA ALA A 114 -16.47 15.34 -12.65
C ALA A 114 -16.13 16.68 -11.98
N GLY A 115 -15.26 17.51 -12.57
CA GLY A 115 -14.81 18.76 -11.96
C GLY A 115 -13.99 18.57 -10.67
N LEU A 116 -13.41 17.38 -10.47
CA LEU A 116 -12.65 17.04 -9.27
C LEU A 116 -11.17 17.46 -9.43
N PRO A 117 -10.48 17.77 -8.31
CA PRO A 117 -9.03 18.02 -8.32
C PRO A 117 -8.25 16.85 -8.95
N LEU A 118 -7.34 17.16 -9.89
CA LEU A 118 -6.60 16.14 -10.64
C LEU A 118 -5.67 15.30 -9.77
N ARG A 119 -5.09 15.93 -8.73
CA ARG A 119 -4.24 15.26 -7.74
C ARG A 119 -5.08 14.96 -6.50
N GLY A 120 -4.91 13.76 -5.95
CA GLY A 120 -5.44 13.44 -4.62
C GLY A 120 -4.74 14.29 -3.56
N LEU A 121 -5.23 14.26 -2.32
CA LEU A 121 -4.62 15.01 -1.21
C LEU A 121 -3.12 14.68 -1.10
N PRO A 122 -2.22 15.67 -0.96
CA PRO A 122 -0.81 15.39 -0.69
C PRO A 122 -0.71 14.63 0.65
N PRO A 123 0.27 13.73 0.81
CA PRO A 123 0.52 13.16 2.12
C PRO A 123 0.84 14.27 3.12
N ARG A 124 0.56 14.00 4.40
CA ARG A 124 0.69 14.99 5.49
C ARG A 124 1.61 14.47 6.58
N GLY A 125 2.27 15.38 7.29
CA GLY A 125 3.18 15.05 8.39
C GLY A 125 4.45 14.36 7.90
N LEU A 126 4.95 13.40 8.69
CA LEU A 126 6.20 12.68 8.38
C LEU A 126 6.10 11.82 7.11
N ALA A 127 4.89 11.53 6.62
CA ALA A 127 4.69 10.81 5.36
C ALA A 127 5.23 11.57 4.13
N VAL A 128 5.40 12.89 4.20
CA VAL A 128 6.02 13.69 3.13
C VAL A 128 7.52 13.38 2.99
N VAL A 129 8.21 13.14 4.11
CA VAL A 129 9.67 12.91 4.13
C VAL A 129 10.04 11.60 3.44
N VAL A 130 9.15 10.61 3.55
CA VAL A 130 9.32 9.28 2.95
C VAL A 130 8.60 9.17 1.61
N GLU A 131 7.88 10.21 1.18
CA GLU A 131 7.19 10.23 -0.12
C GLU A 131 8.24 10.16 -1.23
N GLY A 132 8.15 9.14 -2.09
CA GLY A 132 9.12 8.89 -3.16
C GLY A 132 10.20 7.87 -2.82
N TRP A 133 10.34 7.45 -1.55
CA TRP A 133 11.19 6.33 -1.18
C TRP A 133 10.35 5.05 -1.14
N SER A 134 10.77 4.01 -1.85
CA SER A 134 10.06 2.74 -1.80
C SER A 134 10.24 2.10 -0.41
N PRO A 135 9.18 1.56 0.22
CA PRO A 135 9.31 0.89 1.52
C PRO A 135 10.33 -0.25 1.49
N LEU A 136 10.45 -0.96 0.36
CA LEU A 136 11.49 -1.98 0.16
C LEU A 136 12.91 -1.41 0.21
N LEU A 137 13.14 -0.23 -0.36
CA LEU A 137 14.48 0.39 -0.34
C LEU A 137 14.85 0.83 1.07
N LEU A 138 13.92 1.45 1.81
CA LEU A 138 14.15 1.81 3.22
C LEU A 138 14.40 0.57 4.09
N PHE A 139 13.65 -0.51 3.87
CA PHE A 139 13.84 -1.78 4.55
C PHE A 139 15.20 -2.41 4.23
N GLY A 140 15.53 -2.55 2.93
CA GLY A 140 16.80 -3.13 2.49
C GLY A 140 18.02 -2.33 2.96
N GLY A 141 17.95 -1.00 2.86
CA GLY A 141 18.98 -0.10 3.39
C GLY A 141 19.13 -0.22 4.90
N GLY A 142 18.02 -0.29 5.63
CA GLY A 142 18.02 -0.53 7.08
C GLY A 142 18.67 -1.85 7.47
N VAL A 143 18.35 -2.94 6.76
CA VAL A 143 18.97 -4.27 6.97
C VAL A 143 20.48 -4.23 6.70
N LEU A 144 20.91 -3.55 5.63
CA LEU A 144 22.33 -3.40 5.31
C LEU A 144 23.08 -2.64 6.41
N VAL A 145 22.55 -1.49 6.83
CA VAL A 145 23.16 -0.66 7.89
C VAL A 145 23.19 -1.40 9.23
N LEU A 146 22.11 -2.13 9.55
CA LEU A 146 22.05 -2.99 10.74
C LEU A 146 23.09 -4.11 10.69
N SER A 147 23.28 -4.73 9.53
CA SER A 147 24.26 -5.80 9.33
C SER A 147 25.69 -5.28 9.48
N VAL A 148 25.99 -4.08 8.95
CA VAL A 148 27.29 -3.41 9.11
C VAL A 148 27.52 -3.04 10.57
N GLY A 149 26.51 -2.49 11.26
CA GLY A 149 26.60 -2.19 12.70
C GLY A 149 26.85 -3.45 13.55
N GLY A 150 26.14 -4.54 13.25
CA GLY A 150 26.34 -5.83 13.91
C GLY A 150 27.75 -6.40 13.67
N LEU A 151 28.26 -6.29 12.44
CA LEU A 151 29.63 -6.71 12.11
C LEU A 151 30.66 -5.87 12.87
N ALA A 152 30.47 -4.56 12.97
CA ALA A 152 31.33 -3.67 13.74
C ALA A 152 31.32 -3.97 15.25
N VAL A 153 30.21 -4.48 15.80
CA VAL A 153 30.13 -4.93 17.20
C VAL A 153 30.80 -6.29 17.40
N VAL A 154 30.59 -7.25 16.49
CA VAL A 154 31.17 -8.61 16.57
C VAL A 154 32.69 -8.57 16.39
N PHE A 155 33.19 -7.76 15.47
CA PHE A 155 34.63 -7.58 15.18
C PHE A 155 35.19 -6.31 15.82
N ARG A 156 34.60 -5.88 16.94
CA ARG A 156 34.97 -4.67 17.69
C ARG A 156 36.47 -4.58 17.92
N ASP A 157 37.09 -5.68 18.34
CA ASP A 157 38.47 -5.67 18.80
C ASP A 157 39.45 -5.57 17.61
N GLU A 158 39.15 -6.20 16.47
CA GLU A 158 39.88 -6.06 15.21
C GLU A 158 39.69 -4.68 14.58
N TRP A 159 38.47 -4.13 14.65
CA TRP A 159 38.09 -2.81 14.17
C TRP A 159 38.84 -1.70 14.92
N LEU A 160 38.87 -1.76 16.25
CA LEU A 160 39.64 -0.84 17.10
C LEU A 160 41.14 -0.88 16.78
N ARG A 161 41.66 -2.07 16.44
CA ARG A 161 43.09 -2.29 16.15
C ARG A 161 43.54 -1.79 14.78
N HIS A 162 42.72 -1.92 13.73
CA HIS A 162 43.15 -1.63 12.34
C HIS A 162 42.55 -0.34 11.75
N LEU A 163 41.37 0.07 12.20
CA LEU A 163 40.61 1.19 11.60
C LEU A 163 40.48 2.40 12.54
N GLY A 164 40.94 2.29 13.80
CA GLY A 164 41.00 3.41 14.74
C GLY A 164 39.64 3.98 15.16
N GLY A 165 38.53 3.26 14.96
CA GLY A 165 37.17 3.74 15.24
C GLY A 165 36.63 3.34 16.62
N SER A 166 35.79 4.18 17.23
CA SER A 166 35.14 3.88 18.52
C SER A 166 34.06 2.80 18.41
N ALA A 167 33.94 1.93 19.42
CA ALA A 167 32.87 0.93 19.52
C ALA A 167 31.45 1.55 19.52
N SER A 168 31.32 2.84 19.86
CA SER A 168 30.06 3.58 19.77
C SER A 168 29.55 3.74 18.33
N VAL A 169 30.43 3.66 17.31
CA VAL A 169 30.05 3.74 15.90
C VAL A 169 29.22 2.52 15.48
N GLY A 170 29.59 1.32 15.92
CA GLY A 170 28.84 0.09 15.62
C GLY A 170 27.43 0.12 16.20
N TRP A 171 27.28 0.58 17.45
CA TRP A 171 25.96 0.79 18.09
C TRP A 171 25.15 1.89 17.40
N GLY A 172 25.80 2.98 16.98
CA GLY A 172 25.16 4.05 16.22
C GLY A 172 24.59 3.57 14.89
N LEU A 173 25.39 2.83 14.11
CA LEU A 173 24.94 2.21 12.86
C LEU A 173 23.81 1.20 13.11
N GLY A 174 23.93 0.35 14.12
CA GLY A 174 22.85 -0.56 14.52
C GLY A 174 21.54 0.17 14.80
N GLY A 175 21.60 1.27 15.57
CA GLY A 175 20.44 2.11 15.87
C GLY A 175 19.82 2.75 14.62
N VAL A 176 20.63 3.28 13.72
CA VAL A 176 20.16 3.85 12.44
C VAL A 176 19.51 2.77 11.56
N GLY A 177 20.07 1.57 11.51
CA GLY A 177 19.50 0.43 10.79
C GLY A 177 18.12 0.03 11.31
N VAL A 178 17.97 -0.09 12.64
CA VAL A 178 16.65 -0.36 13.28
C VAL A 178 15.66 0.77 12.96
N LEU A 179 16.09 2.03 13.08
CA LEU A 179 15.23 3.18 12.81
C LEU A 179 14.71 3.18 11.36
N LEU A 180 15.57 2.89 10.38
CA LEU A 180 15.18 2.79 8.97
C LEU A 180 14.16 1.67 8.74
N ILE A 181 14.35 0.51 9.37
CA ILE A 181 13.39 -0.61 9.29
C ILE A 181 12.06 -0.22 9.92
N VAL A 182 12.06 0.39 11.10
CA VAL A 182 10.84 0.86 11.78
C VAL A 182 10.10 1.90 10.94
N VAL A 183 10.84 2.84 10.34
CA VAL A 183 10.25 3.81 9.41
C VAL A 183 9.69 3.10 8.18
N ALA A 184 10.41 2.16 7.57
CA ALA A 184 9.91 1.39 6.42
C ALA A 184 8.62 0.62 6.73
N LEU A 185 8.56 -0.03 7.89
CA LEU A 185 7.37 -0.75 8.36
C LEU A 185 6.24 0.23 8.69
N GLY A 186 6.54 1.34 9.35
CA GLY A 186 5.58 2.39 9.67
C GLY A 186 4.98 3.01 8.42
N THR A 187 5.78 3.29 7.40
CA THR A 187 5.28 3.87 6.14
C THR A 187 4.52 2.85 5.32
N SER A 188 4.96 1.59 5.26
CA SER A 188 4.19 0.50 4.66
C SER A 188 2.83 0.34 5.36
N PHE A 189 2.81 0.35 6.69
CA PHE A 189 1.59 0.24 7.48
C PHE A 189 0.68 1.46 7.32
N VAL A 190 1.23 2.68 7.31
CA VAL A 190 0.45 3.90 7.05
C VAL A 190 -0.06 3.93 5.61
N GLN A 191 0.72 3.51 4.62
CA GLN A 191 0.26 3.45 3.22
C GLN A 191 -0.86 2.42 3.02
N ASP A 192 -0.77 1.28 3.69
CA ASP A 192 -1.82 0.26 3.71
C ASP A 192 -3.09 0.78 4.43
N ARG A 193 -2.90 1.49 5.56
CA ARG A 193 -3.98 2.07 6.35
C ARG A 193 -4.43 3.47 5.94
N GLU A 194 -3.83 4.09 4.92
CA GLU A 194 -4.32 5.33 4.31
C GLU A 194 -5.61 5.00 3.56
N ARG A 195 -6.68 4.80 4.35
CA ARG A 195 -8.08 4.73 3.97
C ARG A 195 -8.49 6.13 3.56
N ARG A 196 -7.94 6.61 2.44
CA ARG A 196 -8.42 7.81 1.78
C ARG A 196 -9.87 7.52 1.39
N ALA A 197 -10.79 8.11 2.13
CA ALA A 197 -12.20 7.99 1.86
C ALA A 197 -12.47 8.68 0.52
N VAL A 198 -13.08 7.94 -0.41
CA VAL A 198 -13.60 8.49 -1.65
C VAL A 198 -15.11 8.51 -1.49
N VAL A 199 -15.72 9.68 -1.64
CA VAL A 199 -17.17 9.82 -1.53
C VAL A 199 -17.83 8.99 -2.64
N LEU A 200 -18.60 7.96 -2.25
CA LEU A 200 -19.19 7.00 -3.19
C LEU A 200 -20.59 7.38 -3.66
N LYS A 201 -21.35 8.12 -2.84
CA LYS A 201 -22.69 8.61 -3.15
C LYS A 201 -22.64 10.05 -3.64
N GLU A 202 -23.63 10.45 -4.43
CA GLU A 202 -23.78 11.85 -4.85
C GLU A 202 -24.04 12.77 -3.64
N ASN A 203 -23.32 13.88 -3.60
CA ASN A 203 -23.52 15.02 -2.69
C ASN A 203 -23.69 14.65 -1.22
N VAL A 204 -22.61 14.18 -0.59
CA VAL A 204 -22.62 13.94 0.86
C VAL A 204 -22.61 15.29 1.58
N PRO A 205 -23.63 15.62 2.38
CA PRO A 205 -23.62 16.83 3.20
C PRO A 205 -22.48 16.74 4.22
N LEU A 206 -21.56 17.69 4.18
CA LEU A 206 -20.58 17.91 5.23
C LEU A 206 -21.21 18.81 6.29
N ARG A 207 -21.16 18.34 7.53
CA ARG A 207 -21.56 19.08 8.72
C ARG A 207 -20.32 19.23 9.60
N THR A 208 -20.06 20.43 10.11
CA THR A 208 -19.02 20.63 11.13
C THR A 208 -19.51 20.28 12.53
N ALA A 209 -20.83 20.23 12.75
CA ALA A 209 -21.47 19.81 13.99
C ALA A 209 -21.93 18.32 13.94
N PRO A 210 -21.81 17.57 15.05
CA PRO A 210 -22.19 16.15 15.12
C PRO A 210 -23.71 15.91 15.16
N GLU A 211 -24.54 16.96 15.24
CA GLU A 211 -26.00 16.85 15.31
C GLU A 211 -26.64 16.59 13.94
N GLU A 212 -27.50 15.58 13.85
CA GLU A 212 -28.14 15.17 12.60
C GLU A 212 -29.14 16.22 12.05
N ALA A 213 -29.66 17.08 12.94
CA ALA A 213 -30.61 18.15 12.63
C ALA A 213 -29.94 19.44 12.12
N ALA A 214 -28.61 19.56 12.19
CA ALA A 214 -27.91 20.76 11.73
C ALA A 214 -27.92 20.89 10.19
N PRO A 215 -28.18 22.09 9.64
CA PRO A 215 -28.09 22.32 8.19
C PRO A 215 -26.65 22.06 7.70
N PRO A 216 -26.48 21.50 6.50
CA PRO A 216 -25.16 21.17 5.96
C PRO A 216 -24.37 22.43 5.61
N ASP A 217 -23.10 22.48 6.02
CA ASP A 217 -22.19 23.60 5.75
C ASP A 217 -21.70 23.61 4.30
N THR A 218 -21.55 22.43 3.68
CA THR A 218 -21.16 22.27 2.27
C THR A 218 -21.51 20.86 1.78
N THR A 219 -21.55 20.61 0.48
CA THR A 219 -21.71 19.27 -0.11
C THR A 219 -20.42 18.81 -0.76
N LEU A 220 -20.02 17.55 -0.57
CA LEU A 220 -18.92 16.94 -1.32
C LEU A 220 -19.43 16.19 -2.55
N PRO A 221 -18.90 16.48 -3.75
CA PRO A 221 -19.27 15.74 -4.95
C PRO A 221 -18.76 14.29 -4.89
N ALA A 222 -19.44 13.38 -5.58
CA ALA A 222 -19.00 12.00 -5.73
C ALA A 222 -17.57 11.93 -6.31
N GLY A 223 -16.72 11.08 -5.74
CA GLY A 223 -15.30 11.02 -6.10
C GLY A 223 -14.41 12.04 -5.39
N GLY A 224 -15.00 13.01 -4.68
CA GLY A 224 -14.28 13.92 -3.79
C GLY A 224 -13.61 13.18 -2.63
N MET A 225 -12.53 13.77 -2.11
CA MET A 225 -11.83 13.30 -0.90
C MET A 225 -11.98 14.36 0.19
N PRO A 226 -12.57 14.03 1.36
CA PRO A 226 -12.69 14.98 2.46
C PRO A 226 -11.31 15.37 3.01
N THR A 227 -11.09 16.67 3.25
CA THR A 227 -9.83 17.23 3.80
C THR A 227 -9.72 17.08 5.33
N ARG A 228 -10.85 16.85 6.01
CA ARG A 228 -11.01 16.46 7.41
C ARG A 228 -12.12 15.40 7.48
N ALA A 229 -11.82 14.20 7.98
CA ALA A 229 -12.86 13.26 8.36
C ALA A 229 -13.42 13.75 9.70
N ILE A 230 -14.62 14.33 9.68
CA ILE A 230 -15.43 14.54 10.88
C ILE A 230 -16.53 13.48 10.77
N GLY A 231 -16.49 12.49 11.66
CA GLY A 231 -17.48 11.41 11.73
C GLY A 231 -17.15 10.21 10.86
N ASP A 232 -17.26 9.03 11.45
CA ASP A 232 -17.03 7.72 10.84
C ASP A 232 -17.82 7.55 9.53
N VAL A 233 -17.11 7.18 8.46
CA VAL A 233 -17.65 6.80 7.14
C VAL A 233 -17.39 5.33 6.90
#